data_AF-A0ABD2KK00-F1
#
_entry.id   AF-A0ABD2KK00-F1
#
_cell.length_a   1.000
_cell.length_b   1.000
_cell.length_c   1.000
_cell.angle_alpha   90.00
_cell.angle_beta   90.00
_cell.angle_gamma   90.00
#
_symmetry.space_group_name_H-M   'P 1'
#
loop_
_entity.id
_entity.type
_entity.pdbx_description
1 polymer ?
#
loop_
_entity_poly.entity_id
_entity_poly.type
_entity_poly.pdbx_seq_one_letter_code
_entity_poly.pdbx_strand_id
1 'polypeptide(L)'
;MADFVKPFRKAIERVGTDPPAIVLLNKFALNITLNFVCNLRLFPGASDRLIAVVFDHTSEKTLLNSFPHLNVIHWPLLALADKFGPGDGRYQLFQYFRAKLAVFLTELVPSFWMVQADTIWRENLFELIDVDNGTNEYGRADLIFDSEGSDGLLSSMVRPHGILKFLNFSDRRRLFLRPLIRPKSHFFRLCLPLFAESLRY
;
A
#
# COMPACT_ATOMS: atom_id res chain seq x y z
N MET A 1 2.32 21.13 -2.77
CA MET A 1 1.69 19.85 -3.19
C MET A 1 2.01 19.47 -4.63
N ALA A 2 2.12 20.42 -5.58
CA ALA A 2 2.33 20.14 -7.01
C ALA A 2 3.59 19.32 -7.35
N ASP A 3 4.69 19.49 -6.60
CA ASP A 3 5.97 18.81 -6.91
C ASP A 3 5.96 17.32 -6.62
N PHE A 4 5.14 16.87 -5.67
CA PHE A 4 5.05 15.45 -5.30
C PHE A 4 4.10 14.65 -6.19
N VAL A 5 3.24 15.33 -6.98
CA VAL A 5 2.31 14.66 -7.90
C VAL A 5 3.02 14.15 -9.15
N LYS A 6 4.04 14.87 -9.63
CA LYS A 6 4.75 14.53 -10.87
C LYS A 6 5.42 13.14 -10.83
N PRO A 7 6.15 12.75 -9.76
CA PRO A 7 6.71 11.41 -9.66
C PRO A 7 5.65 10.31 -9.72
N PHE A 8 4.50 10.53 -9.07
CA PHE A 8 3.39 9.56 -9.09
C PHE A 8 2.79 9.41 -10.49
N ARG A 9 2.48 10.52 -11.18
CA ARG A 9 1.96 10.45 -12.56
C ARG A 9 2.92 9.70 -13.48
N LYS A 10 4.21 10.01 -13.42
CA LYS A 10 5.23 9.34 -14.21
C LYS A 10 5.34 7.84 -13.90
N ALA A 11 5.27 7.47 -12.62
CA ALA A 11 5.29 6.06 -12.22
C ALA A 11 4.04 5.32 -12.70
N ILE A 12 2.86 5.92 -12.57
CA ILE A 12 1.58 5.38 -13.06
C ILE A 12 1.59 5.22 -14.59
N GLU A 13 2.08 6.22 -15.32
CA GLU A 13 2.21 6.17 -16.78
C GLU A 13 3.13 5.02 -17.25
N ARG A 14 4.18 4.70 -16.48
CA ARG A 14 5.06 3.56 -16.76
C ARG A 14 4.40 2.21 -16.49
N VAL A 15 3.54 2.14 -15.47
CA VAL A 15 2.73 0.94 -15.21
C VAL A 15 1.70 0.73 -16.32
N GLY A 16 1.19 1.81 -16.92
CA GLY A 16 0.28 1.74 -18.06
C GLY A 16 -1.18 1.56 -17.65
N THR A 17 -1.88 0.64 -18.29
CA THR A 17 -3.31 0.39 -18.04
C THR A 17 -3.57 -0.54 -16.85
N ASP A 18 -2.53 -1.22 -16.38
CA ASP A 18 -2.66 -2.20 -15.31
C ASP A 18 -2.76 -1.54 -13.92
N PRO A 19 -3.52 -2.11 -12.98
CA PRO A 19 -3.55 -1.63 -11.59
C PRO A 19 -2.16 -1.69 -10.94
N PRO A 20 -1.60 -0.56 -10.45
CA PRO A 20 -0.32 -0.56 -9.76
C PRO A 20 -0.42 -1.17 -8.36
N ALA A 21 0.65 -1.82 -7.90
CA ALA A 21 0.84 -2.18 -6.50
C ALA A 21 1.75 -1.15 -5.81
N ILE A 22 1.33 -0.64 -4.68
CA ILE A 22 2.02 0.39 -3.91
C ILE A 22 2.58 -0.25 -2.65
N VAL A 23 3.89 -0.14 -2.44
CA VAL A 23 4.57 -0.57 -1.22
C VAL A 23 5.20 0.64 -0.53
N LEU A 24 5.02 0.75 0.78
CA LEU A 24 5.56 1.84 1.60
C LEU A 24 6.65 1.31 2.52
N LEU A 25 7.80 1.97 2.56
CA LEU A 25 8.92 1.49 3.38
C LEU A 25 9.93 2.57 3.77
N ASN A 26 10.72 2.22 4.77
CA ASN A 26 12.00 2.87 5.08
C ASN A 26 13.11 1.81 5.18
N LYS A 27 14.32 2.24 5.50
CA LYS A 27 15.52 1.39 5.54
C LYS A 27 15.40 0.19 6.48
N PHE A 28 14.54 0.26 7.51
CA PHE A 28 14.35 -0.84 8.46
C PHE A 28 13.49 -1.97 7.90
N ALA A 29 12.71 -1.72 6.84
CA ALA A 29 11.97 -2.72 6.09
C ALA A 29 12.63 -3.07 4.74
N LEU A 30 13.87 -2.60 4.50
CA LEU A 30 14.53 -2.77 3.21
C LEU A 30 14.85 -4.22 2.89
N ASN A 31 15.46 -4.97 3.81
CA ASN A 31 15.83 -6.37 3.58
C ASN A 31 14.61 -7.25 3.21
N ILE A 32 13.50 -7.05 3.92
CA ILE A 32 12.28 -7.80 3.67
C ILE A 32 11.66 -7.41 2.31
N THR A 33 11.77 -6.13 1.95
CA THR A 33 11.33 -5.65 0.63
C THR A 33 12.19 -6.19 -0.50
N LEU A 34 13.51 -6.26 -0.33
CA LEU A 34 14.39 -6.85 -1.34
C LEU A 34 14.03 -8.31 -1.61
N ASN A 35 13.71 -9.08 -0.56
CA ASN A 35 13.22 -10.45 -0.69
C ASN A 35 11.89 -10.50 -1.42
N PHE A 36 10.95 -9.61 -1.08
CA PHE A 36 9.65 -9.51 -1.76
C PHE A 36 9.80 -9.19 -3.25
N VAL A 37 10.57 -8.16 -3.60
CA VAL A 37 10.81 -7.80 -5.01
C VAL A 37 11.51 -8.93 -5.76
N CYS A 38 12.43 -9.66 -5.12
CA CYS A 38 13.04 -10.84 -5.71
C CYS A 38 12.02 -11.97 -5.96
N ASN A 39 11.08 -12.18 -5.04
CA ASN A 39 9.99 -13.14 -5.21
C ASN A 39 9.07 -12.76 -6.39
N LEU A 40 8.81 -11.47 -6.60
CA LEU A 40 8.02 -11.02 -7.76
C LEU A 40 8.65 -11.33 -9.12
N ARG A 41 9.97 -11.53 -9.20
CA ARG A 41 10.64 -11.92 -10.45
C ARG A 41 10.23 -13.30 -10.97
N LEU A 42 9.61 -14.12 -10.13
CA LEU A 42 9.03 -15.40 -10.54
C LEU A 42 7.78 -15.21 -11.41
N PHE A 43 7.18 -14.01 -11.40
CA PHE A 43 5.96 -13.69 -12.11
C PHE A 43 6.23 -12.58 -13.14
N PRO A 44 6.27 -12.90 -14.44
CA PRO A 44 6.53 -11.92 -15.48
C PRO A 44 5.61 -10.68 -15.39
N GLY A 45 6.20 -9.48 -15.42
CA GLY A 45 5.46 -8.21 -15.35
C GLY A 45 5.01 -7.78 -13.94
N ALA A 46 5.07 -8.65 -12.93
CA ALA A 46 4.61 -8.30 -11.58
C ALA A 46 5.46 -7.20 -10.92
N SER A 47 6.78 -7.22 -11.11
CA SER A 47 7.67 -6.16 -10.59
C SER A 47 7.49 -4.82 -11.29
N ASP A 48 7.04 -4.81 -12.54
CA ASP A 48 6.90 -3.59 -13.34
C ASP A 48 5.69 -2.76 -12.88
N ARG A 49 4.68 -3.45 -12.33
CA ARG A 49 3.49 -2.87 -11.71
C ARG A 49 3.74 -2.33 -10.29
N LEU A 50 4.90 -2.60 -9.71
CA LEU A 50 5.23 -2.20 -8.33
C LEU A 50 5.78 -0.77 -8.29
N ILE A 51 5.18 0.06 -7.43
CA ILE A 51 5.63 1.40 -7.09
C ILE A 51 6.03 1.41 -5.62
N ALA A 52 7.33 1.62 -5.35
CA ALA A 52 7.88 1.72 -4.01
C ALA A 52 7.96 3.17 -3.58
N VAL A 53 7.21 3.53 -2.53
CA VAL A 53 7.29 4.85 -1.89
C VAL A 53 8.19 4.73 -0.67
N VAL A 54 9.38 5.31 -0.77
CA VAL A 54 10.43 5.25 0.27
C VAL A 54 10.48 6.55 1.07
N PHE A 55 10.72 6.46 2.38
CA PHE A 55 10.84 7.64 3.25
C PHE A 55 12.28 8.10 3.49
N ASP A 56 13.26 7.41 2.92
CA ASP A 56 14.68 7.70 3.10
C ASP A 56 15.52 7.37 1.86
N HIS A 57 16.64 8.08 1.71
CA HIS A 57 17.56 7.90 0.58
C HIS A 57 18.30 6.55 0.57
N THR A 58 18.44 5.87 1.70
CA THR A 58 19.13 4.57 1.75
C THR A 58 18.30 3.53 1.03
N SER A 59 16.99 3.51 1.30
CA SER A 59 16.02 2.66 0.62
C SER A 59 15.94 3.00 -0.87
N GLU A 60 15.86 4.30 -1.21
CA GLU A 60 15.83 4.77 -2.61
C GLU A 60 17.01 4.23 -3.41
N LYS A 61 18.24 4.53 -2.94
CA LYS A 61 19.47 4.14 -3.62
C LYS A 61 19.61 2.64 -3.72
N THR A 62 19.31 1.91 -2.64
CA THR A 62 19.47 0.46 -2.62
C THR A 62 18.51 -0.23 -3.59
N LEU A 63 17.24 0.17 -3.60
CA LEU A 63 16.25 -0.38 -4.54
C LEU A 63 16.62 -0.09 -5.99
N LEU A 64 17.01 1.14 -6.33
CA LEU A 64 17.38 1.50 -7.70
C LEU A 64 18.69 0.83 -8.16
N ASN A 65 19.64 0.59 -7.24
CA ASN A 65 20.87 -0.14 -7.57
C ASN A 65 20.61 -1.64 -7.78
N SER A 66 19.74 -2.25 -6.97
CA SER A 66 19.41 -3.68 -7.07
C SER A 66 18.40 -4.00 -8.17
N PHE A 67 17.46 -3.09 -8.43
CA PHE A 67 16.34 -3.24 -9.36
C PHE A 67 16.12 -1.93 -10.15
N PRO A 68 16.95 -1.64 -11.18
CA PRO A 68 16.90 -0.36 -11.89
C PRO A 68 15.59 -0.05 -12.63
N HIS A 69 14.79 -1.08 -12.93
CA HIS A 69 13.50 -0.94 -13.60
C HIS A 69 12.35 -0.61 -12.64
N LEU A 70 12.57 -0.73 -11.32
CA LEU A 70 11.52 -0.51 -10.32
C LEU A 70 11.11 0.97 -10.26
N ASN A 71 9.81 1.22 -10.13
CA ASN A 71 9.29 2.56 -9.93
C ASN A 71 9.48 2.98 -8.46
N VAL A 72 10.54 3.73 -8.17
CA VAL A 72 10.82 4.22 -6.81
C VAL A 72 10.50 5.71 -6.70
N ILE A 73 9.71 6.08 -5.70
CA ILE A 73 9.35 7.45 -5.36
C ILE A 73 9.88 7.74 -3.96
N HIS A 74 10.87 8.62 -3.86
CA HIS A 74 11.32 9.12 -2.57
C HIS A 74 10.39 10.23 -2.07
N TRP A 75 9.74 9.96 -0.93
CA TRP A 75 8.89 10.90 -0.21
C TRP A 75 9.55 11.26 1.12
N PRO A 76 10.32 12.36 1.21
CA PRO A 76 11.07 12.69 2.39
C PRO A 76 10.12 13.08 3.54
N LEU A 77 9.87 12.15 4.45
CA LEU A 77 9.10 12.40 5.68
C LEU A 77 9.94 11.94 6.87
N LEU A 78 10.66 12.87 7.49
CA LEU A 78 11.65 12.59 8.54
C LEU A 78 11.11 11.72 9.67
N ALA A 79 9.85 11.94 10.08
CA ALA A 79 9.20 11.15 11.12
C ALA A 79 9.03 9.66 10.76
N LEU A 80 8.99 9.32 9.46
CA LEU A 80 8.88 7.93 8.96
C LEU A 80 10.21 7.38 8.43
N ALA A 81 11.27 8.19 8.38
CA ALA A 81 12.60 7.73 7.94
C ALA A 81 13.32 6.87 9.00
N ASP A 82 12.89 6.97 10.26
CA ASP A 82 13.47 6.23 11.40
C ASP A 82 12.64 5.00 11.80
N LYS A 83 13.17 4.11 12.65
CA LYS A 83 12.50 2.88 13.08
C LYS A 83 11.27 3.21 13.93
N PHE A 84 10.14 2.61 13.58
CA PHE A 84 8.89 2.67 14.34
C PHE A 84 8.21 1.29 14.36
N GLY A 85 7.23 1.13 15.23
CA GLY A 85 6.44 -0.09 15.35
C GLY A 85 5.11 0.14 16.06
N PRO A 86 4.29 -0.91 16.23
CA PRO A 86 3.01 -0.80 16.92
C PRO A 86 3.15 -0.16 18.31
N GLY A 87 2.29 0.80 18.62
CA GLY A 87 2.34 1.58 19.87
C GLY A 87 3.13 2.89 19.79
N ASP A 88 3.90 3.11 18.73
CA ASP A 88 4.58 4.38 18.45
C ASP A 88 3.64 5.38 17.74
N GLY A 89 3.69 6.67 18.09
CA GLY A 89 2.96 7.72 17.38
C GLY A 89 3.33 7.81 15.89
N ARG A 90 4.58 7.46 15.54
CA ARG A 90 5.03 7.36 14.14
C ARG A 90 4.33 6.25 13.37
N TYR A 91 3.94 5.15 14.03
CA TYR A 91 3.14 4.11 13.39
C TYR A 91 1.73 4.60 13.07
N GLN A 92 1.13 5.42 13.95
CA GLN A 92 -0.15 6.07 13.66
C GLN A 92 -0.03 7.06 12.49
N LEU A 93 1.04 7.84 12.46
CA LEU A 93 1.36 8.72 11.33
C LEU A 93 1.54 7.92 10.03
N PHE A 94 2.21 6.78 10.06
CA PHE A 94 2.35 5.90 8.90
C PHE A 94 1.00 5.42 8.38
N GLN A 95 0.09 4.98 9.27
CA GLN A 95 -1.25 4.55 8.87
C GLN A 95 -2.09 5.71 8.32
N TYR A 96 -1.98 6.91 8.91
CA TYR A 96 -2.60 8.12 8.40
C TYR A 96 -2.07 8.49 7.01
N PHE A 97 -0.75 8.45 6.82
CA PHE A 97 -0.13 8.69 5.52
C PHE A 97 -0.62 7.68 4.48
N ARG A 98 -0.62 6.38 4.81
CA ARG A 98 -1.12 5.29 3.95
C ARG A 98 -2.55 5.57 3.50
N ALA A 99 -3.42 5.95 4.43
CA ALA A 99 -4.81 6.31 4.15
C ALA A 99 -4.94 7.55 3.24
N LYS A 100 -4.21 8.63 3.52
CA LYS A 100 -4.25 9.85 2.71
C LYS A 100 -3.68 9.63 1.30
N LEU A 101 -2.63 8.83 1.19
CA LEU A 101 -2.08 8.43 -0.09
C LEU A 101 -3.10 7.62 -0.90
N ALA A 102 -3.82 6.70 -0.26
CA ALA A 102 -4.87 5.93 -0.93
C ALA A 102 -5.95 6.83 -1.52
N VAL A 103 -6.44 7.82 -0.75
CA VAL A 103 -7.41 8.82 -1.26
C VAL A 103 -6.84 9.54 -2.49
N PHE A 104 -5.61 10.03 -2.39
CA PHE A 104 -4.95 10.73 -3.50
C PHE A 104 -4.82 9.86 -4.76
N LEU A 105 -4.48 8.57 -4.61
CA LEU A 105 -4.35 7.65 -5.74
C LEU A 105 -5.68 7.39 -6.45
N THR A 106 -6.83 7.43 -5.76
CA THR A 106 -8.15 7.30 -6.40
C THR A 106 -8.47 8.44 -7.38
N GLU A 107 -7.79 9.58 -7.26
CA GLU A 107 -7.91 10.69 -8.21
C GLU A 107 -7.03 10.48 -9.46
N LEU A 108 -6.03 9.58 -9.38
CA LEU A 108 -5.06 9.34 -10.45
C LEU A 108 -5.33 8.06 -11.24
N VAL A 109 -5.74 6.99 -10.57
CA VAL A 109 -5.97 5.67 -11.18
C VAL A 109 -7.32 5.11 -10.72
N PRO A 110 -8.01 4.34 -11.59
CA PRO A 110 -9.29 3.72 -11.24
C PRO A 110 -9.15 2.65 -10.17
N SER A 111 -8.06 1.87 -10.21
CA SER A 111 -7.79 0.78 -9.29
C SER A 111 -6.31 0.71 -8.93
N PHE A 112 -6.00 0.27 -7.73
CA PHE A 112 -4.63 0.05 -7.25
C PHE A 112 -4.63 -0.81 -5.99
N TRP A 113 -3.47 -1.40 -5.70
CA TRP A 113 -3.29 -2.25 -4.53
C TRP A 113 -2.30 -1.62 -3.58
N MET A 114 -2.53 -1.70 -2.28
CA MET A 114 -1.53 -1.37 -1.26
C MET A 114 -1.05 -2.64 -0.60
N VAL A 115 0.14 -3.10 -1.01
CA VAL A 115 0.73 -4.37 -0.60
C VAL A 115 1.68 -4.19 0.59
N GLN A 116 1.83 -5.24 1.39
CA GLN A 116 2.85 -5.29 2.43
C GLN A 116 4.04 -6.15 1.96
N ALA A 117 5.26 -5.67 2.18
CA ALA A 117 6.49 -6.32 1.72
C ALA A 117 6.85 -7.59 2.51
N ASP A 118 6.11 -7.90 3.57
CA ASP A 118 6.35 -9.04 4.45
C ASP A 118 5.59 -10.31 4.05
N THR A 119 4.90 -10.29 2.91
CA THR A 119 4.23 -11.43 2.29
C THR A 119 5.08 -12.05 1.18
N ILE A 120 4.98 -13.37 1.00
CA ILE A 120 5.62 -14.10 -0.11
C ILE A 120 4.52 -14.62 -1.01
N TRP A 121 4.58 -14.25 -2.29
CA TRP A 121 3.63 -14.68 -3.29
C TRP A 121 4.02 -16.06 -3.81
N ARG A 122 3.07 -16.99 -3.72
CA ARG A 122 3.18 -18.35 -4.30
C ARG A 122 2.68 -18.40 -5.73
N GLU A 123 1.78 -17.49 -6.08
CA GLU A 123 1.14 -17.33 -7.38
C GLU A 123 1.09 -15.84 -7.72
N ASN A 124 0.92 -15.52 -9.01
CA ASN A 124 0.79 -14.14 -9.44
C ASN A 124 -0.55 -13.58 -8.95
N LEU A 125 -0.52 -12.79 -7.88
CA LEU A 125 -1.76 -12.23 -7.33
C LEU A 125 -2.50 -11.37 -8.35
N PHE A 126 -1.78 -10.63 -9.20
CA PHE A 126 -2.38 -9.82 -10.25
C PHE A 126 -3.27 -10.63 -11.19
N GLU A 127 -2.87 -11.86 -11.51
CA GLU A 127 -3.70 -12.77 -12.29
C GLU A 127 -4.85 -13.27 -11.42
N LEU A 128 -4.61 -13.77 -10.22
CA LEU A 128 -5.66 -14.34 -9.36
C LEU A 128 -6.84 -13.39 -9.08
N ILE A 129 -6.57 -12.09 -8.99
CA ILE A 129 -7.61 -11.09 -8.74
C ILE A 129 -8.33 -10.71 -10.05
N ASP A 130 -7.67 -10.81 -11.19
CA ASP A 130 -8.20 -10.41 -12.51
C ASP A 130 -8.89 -11.57 -13.25
N VAL A 131 -8.50 -12.82 -12.98
CA VAL A 131 -8.85 -14.05 -13.74
C VAL A 131 -10.37 -14.33 -13.84
N ASP A 132 -11.21 -13.68 -13.03
CA ASP A 132 -12.65 -13.96 -12.99
C ASP A 132 -13.56 -12.87 -13.56
N ASN A 133 -13.07 -11.85 -14.29
CA ASN A 133 -13.89 -10.85 -14.99
C ASN A 133 -15.04 -10.26 -14.11
N GLY A 134 -14.77 -10.07 -12.81
CA GLY A 134 -15.76 -9.56 -11.85
C GLY A 134 -16.85 -10.55 -11.41
N THR A 135 -16.65 -11.86 -11.54
CA THR A 135 -17.60 -12.87 -11.03
C THR A 135 -17.38 -13.21 -9.55
N ASN A 136 -16.14 -13.20 -9.06
CA ASN A 136 -15.78 -13.36 -7.66
C ASN A 136 -15.71 -12.00 -6.91
N GLU A 137 -15.66 -12.00 -5.57
CA GLU A 137 -15.62 -10.75 -4.78
C GLU A 137 -14.35 -9.93 -5.02
N TYR A 138 -13.28 -10.59 -5.51
CA TYR A 138 -11.95 -10.03 -5.70
C TYR A 138 -11.83 -9.21 -6.98
N GLY A 139 -12.35 -9.73 -8.10
CA GLY A 139 -12.36 -9.05 -9.40
C GLY A 139 -13.36 -7.90 -9.50
N ARG A 140 -14.21 -7.69 -8.49
CA ARG A 140 -15.11 -6.52 -8.38
C ARG A 140 -14.51 -5.37 -7.58
N ALA A 141 -13.32 -5.52 -7.01
CA ALA A 141 -12.75 -4.52 -6.14
C ALA A 141 -11.87 -3.54 -6.89
N ASP A 142 -12.12 -2.24 -6.70
CA ASP A 142 -11.25 -1.20 -7.27
C ASP A 142 -9.99 -1.02 -6.42
N LEU A 143 -10.14 -1.09 -5.09
CA LEU A 143 -9.04 -0.93 -4.14
C LEU A 143 -8.83 -2.19 -3.32
N ILE A 144 -7.58 -2.59 -3.22
CA ILE A 144 -7.19 -3.78 -2.47
C ILE A 144 -6.11 -3.40 -1.47
N PHE A 145 -6.42 -3.55 -0.19
CA PHE A 145 -5.46 -3.31 0.89
C PHE A 145 -5.07 -4.64 1.51
N ASP A 146 -3.78 -4.96 1.41
CA ASP A 146 -3.18 -5.99 2.23
C ASP A 146 -3.14 -5.50 3.69
N SER A 147 -3.71 -6.28 4.61
CA SER A 147 -3.78 -5.96 6.04
C SER A 147 -3.55 -7.21 6.86
N GLU A 148 -3.23 -7.12 8.14
CA GLU A 148 -3.02 -8.33 8.94
C GLU A 148 -4.34 -9.06 9.31
N GLY A 149 -4.41 -10.38 9.13
CA GLY A 149 -5.49 -11.21 9.69
C GLY A 149 -5.20 -12.72 9.63
N SER A 150 -6.13 -13.55 10.08
CA SER A 150 -5.92 -15.01 10.25
C SER A 150 -6.69 -15.87 9.24
N ASP A 151 -7.53 -15.26 8.41
CA ASP A 151 -8.52 -15.95 7.56
C ASP A 151 -8.64 -15.23 6.20
N GLY A 152 -8.84 -15.98 5.11
CA GLY A 152 -9.04 -15.44 3.74
C GLY A 152 -8.09 -16.01 2.66
N LEU A 153 -8.09 -15.41 1.46
CA LEU A 153 -7.27 -15.80 0.28
C LEU A 153 -5.77 -15.92 0.61
N LEU A 154 -5.29 -15.17 1.60
CA LEU A 154 -3.88 -15.13 2.02
C LEU A 154 -3.52 -16.20 3.07
N SER A 155 -4.48 -17.03 3.51
CA SER A 155 -4.24 -18.15 4.45
C SER A 155 -3.28 -19.21 3.91
N SER A 156 -3.10 -19.28 2.58
CA SER A 156 -2.14 -20.16 1.92
C SER A 156 -0.73 -19.59 1.83
N MET A 157 -0.45 -18.37 2.30
CA MET A 157 0.88 -17.74 2.25
C MET A 157 1.74 -18.09 3.47
N VAL A 158 3.08 -18.04 3.30
CA VAL A 158 4.07 -18.42 4.34
C VAL A 158 4.02 -17.50 5.57
N ARG A 159 3.41 -16.32 5.45
CA ARG A 159 2.89 -15.55 6.59
C ARG A 159 1.41 -15.23 6.32
N PRO A 160 0.46 -15.93 6.95
CA PRO A 160 -0.96 -15.78 6.67
C PRO A 160 -1.56 -14.48 7.24
N HIS A 161 -0.74 -13.52 7.64
CA HIS A 161 -1.14 -12.26 8.27
C HIS A 161 -1.69 -11.27 7.24
N GLY A 162 -2.82 -11.63 6.61
CA GLY A 162 -3.34 -11.01 5.40
C GLY A 162 -4.88 -11.01 5.30
N ILE A 163 -5.60 -10.01 5.78
CA ILE A 163 -6.94 -9.64 5.29
C ILE A 163 -6.77 -8.70 4.11
N LEU A 164 -7.27 -9.09 2.94
CA LEU A 164 -7.50 -8.15 1.85
C LEU A 164 -8.79 -7.38 2.14
N LYS A 165 -8.72 -6.05 2.19
CA LYS A 165 -9.92 -5.21 2.25
C LYS A 165 -10.23 -4.67 0.87
N PHE A 166 -11.45 -4.98 0.42
CA PHE A 166 -11.97 -4.63 -0.89
C PHE A 166 -12.91 -3.43 -0.77
N LEU A 167 -12.70 -2.41 -1.59
CA LEU A 167 -13.63 -1.30 -1.73
C LEU A 167 -14.03 -1.21 -3.21
N ASN A 168 -15.33 -1.29 -3.48
CA ASN A 168 -15.94 -1.03 -4.78
C ASN A 168 -16.59 0.37 -4.73
N PHE A 169 -16.29 1.22 -5.71
CA PHE A 169 -16.78 2.59 -5.77
C PHE A 169 -17.83 2.78 -6.87
N SER A 170 -19.06 3.09 -6.46
CA SER A 170 -20.06 3.72 -7.33
C SER A 170 -19.98 5.26 -7.36
N ASP A 171 -19.29 5.91 -6.40
CA ASP A 171 -19.08 7.38 -6.39
C ASP A 171 -17.74 7.79 -5.72
N ARG A 172 -16.81 8.36 -6.50
CA ARG A 172 -15.40 8.65 -6.13
C ARG A 172 -15.23 9.67 -4.99
N ARG A 173 -16.28 10.39 -4.61
CA ARG A 173 -16.21 11.49 -3.62
C ARG A 173 -16.42 11.06 -2.15
N ARG A 174 -16.60 9.78 -1.88
CA ARG A 174 -16.94 9.27 -0.53
C ARG A 174 -15.92 8.28 0.04
N LEU A 175 -14.64 8.58 -0.05
CA LEU A 175 -13.64 7.93 0.80
C LEU A 175 -13.72 8.48 2.24
N PHE A 176 -14.89 8.37 2.85
CA PHE A 176 -14.97 8.35 4.30
C PHE A 176 -14.50 6.95 4.69
N LEU A 177 -13.31 6.87 5.28
CA LEU A 177 -12.89 5.70 6.04
C LEU A 177 -13.89 5.54 7.21
N ARG A 178 -15.07 4.98 6.94
CA ARG A 178 -15.93 4.44 7.99
C ARG A 178 -15.03 3.56 8.83
N PRO A 179 -15.06 3.71 10.16
CA PRO A 179 -13.99 3.23 11.04
C PRO A 179 -13.69 1.76 10.70
N LEU A 180 -12.54 1.55 10.07
CA LEU A 180 -12.02 0.24 9.64
C LEU A 180 -11.57 -0.61 10.84
N ILE A 181 -12.18 -0.36 12.00
CA ILE A 181 -11.80 -0.82 13.33
C ILE A 181 -12.83 -1.87 13.76
N ARG A 182 -12.54 -3.14 13.53
CA ARG A 182 -12.98 -4.19 14.45
C ARG A 182 -11.89 -4.37 15.52
N PRO A 183 -12.26 -4.47 16.80
CA PRO A 183 -11.36 -4.17 17.90
C PRO A 183 -10.50 -5.37 18.24
N LYS A 184 -9.18 -5.26 18.05
CA LYS A 184 -8.20 -6.05 18.81
C LYS A 184 -7.08 -5.15 19.31
N SER A 185 -7.45 -4.19 20.16
CA SER A 185 -6.61 -3.58 21.20
C SER A 185 -7.33 -2.33 21.73
N HIS A 186 -7.49 -2.25 23.05
CA HIS A 186 -8.17 -1.17 23.77
C HIS A 186 -7.52 0.23 23.66
N PHE A 187 -6.55 0.44 22.76
CA PHE A 187 -5.79 1.69 22.67
C PHE A 187 -6.36 2.75 21.71
N PHE A 188 -7.25 2.36 20.78
CA PHE A 188 -7.76 3.28 19.74
C PHE A 188 -8.97 4.15 20.15
N ARG A 189 -9.32 4.21 21.43
CA ARG A 189 -10.54 4.90 21.90
C ARG A 189 -10.39 6.40 22.15
N LEU A 190 -9.18 7.00 22.07
CA LEU A 190 -8.94 8.30 22.71
C LEU A 190 -8.52 9.50 21.82
N CYS A 191 -8.27 9.36 20.52
CA CYS A 191 -7.75 10.51 19.72
C CYS A 191 -8.54 10.91 18.47
N LEU A 192 -9.74 10.37 18.22
CA LEU A 192 -10.60 10.87 17.12
C LEU A 192 -11.65 11.93 17.50
N PRO A 193 -12.21 12.00 18.73
CA PRO A 193 -13.22 13.02 19.03
C PRO A 193 -12.63 14.43 19.18
N LEU A 194 -11.35 14.58 19.55
CA LEU A 194 -10.73 15.89 19.81
C LEU A 194 -10.24 16.62 18.55
N PHE A 195 -10.10 15.94 17.41
CA PHE A 195 -9.58 16.57 16.18
C PHE A 195 -10.69 17.01 15.20
N ALA A 196 -11.91 16.49 15.36
CA ALA A 196 -13.07 16.88 14.57
C ALA A 196 -13.51 18.35 14.81
N GLU A 197 -13.05 18.97 15.90
CA GLU A 197 -13.30 20.39 16.19
C GLU A 197 -12.23 21.33 15.59
N SER A 198 -11.05 20.84 15.19
CA SER A 198 -9.98 21.69 14.66
C SER A 198 -10.04 21.95 13.14
N LEU A 199 -10.94 21.28 12.42
CA LEU A 199 -11.14 21.44 10.97
C LEU A 199 -12.34 22.32 10.62
N ARG A 200 -12.80 23.15 11.58
CA ARG A 200 -13.74 24.26 11.33
C ARG A 200 -13.07 25.61 11.54
N TYR A 201 -11.94 25.86 10.89
CA TYR A 201 -11.44 27.20 10.59
C TYR A 201 -10.63 27.17 9.31
#